data_AF-A0A103ELS2-F1
#
_entry.id   AF-A0A103ELS2-F1
#
_cell.length_a   1.000
_cell.length_b   1.000
_cell.length_c   1.000
_cell.angle_alpha   90.00
_cell.angle_beta   90.00
_cell.angle_gamma   90.00
#
_symmetry.space_group_name_H-M   'P 1'
#
loop_
_entity.id
_entity.type
_entity.pdbx_description
1 polymer ?
#
loop_
_entity_poly.entity_id
_entity_poly.type
_entity_poly.pdbx_seq_one_letter_code
_entity_poly.pdbx_strand_id
1 'polypeptide(L)' 'MLDRAKYDTLLELGIAVYRVGEVYESGSEGKPIPEAERAKWFVSALAGSDLAERACAIPLADSEGEAWELAAQHLLG' A
#
# COMPACT_ATOMS: atom_id res chain seq x y z
N MET A 1 1.60 -15.60 -4.28
CA MET A 1 2.55 -15.00 -5.24
C MET A 1 1.72 -14.36 -6.32
N LEU A 2 1.76 -13.03 -6.41
CA LEU A 2 0.95 -12.28 -7.35
C LEU A 2 1.26 -12.68 -8.79
N ASP A 3 0.22 -12.78 -9.61
CA ASP A 3 0.34 -12.99 -11.05
C ASP A 3 1.14 -11.84 -11.70
N ARG A 4 2.03 -12.19 -12.64
CA ARG A 4 2.93 -11.20 -13.25
C ARG A 4 2.20 -10.14 -14.07
N ALA A 5 1.16 -10.50 -14.80
CA ALA A 5 0.39 -9.53 -15.57
C ALA A 5 -0.35 -8.54 -14.65
N LYS A 6 -0.89 -9.03 -13.52
CA LYS A 6 -1.47 -8.16 -12.49
C LYS A 6 -0.44 -7.23 -11.88
N TYR A 7 0.76 -7.72 -11.57
CA TYR A 7 1.84 -6.90 -11.04
C TYR A 7 2.23 -5.79 -12.02
N ASP A 8 2.47 -6.14 -13.29
CA ASP A 8 2.83 -5.16 -14.33
C ASP A 8 1.71 -4.11 -14.52
N THR A 9 0.44 -4.53 -14.49
CA THR A 9 -0.71 -3.59 -14.56
C THR A 9 -0.72 -2.61 -13.38
N LEU A 10 -0.46 -3.08 -12.15
CA LEU A 10 -0.41 -2.20 -10.98
C LEU A 10 0.71 -1.16 -11.11
N LEU A 11 1.88 -1.55 -11.63
CA LEU A 11 2.97 -0.62 -11.89
C LEU A 11 2.59 0.44 -12.93
N GLU A 12 1.92 0.05 -14.02
CA GLU A 12 1.44 0.98 -15.05
C GLU A 12 0.40 1.98 -14.51
N LEU A 13 -0.42 1.55 -13.55
CA LEU A 13 -1.36 2.41 -12.83
C LEU A 13 -0.70 3.32 -11.78
N GLY A 14 0.63 3.24 -11.64
CA GLY A 14 1.39 4.02 -10.67
C GLY A 14 1.14 3.58 -9.22
N ILE A 15 0.81 2.30 -9.02
CA ILE A 15 0.69 1.71 -7.70
C ILE A 15 2.06 1.28 -7.19
N ALA A 16 2.31 1.56 -5.92
CA ALA A 16 3.48 1.13 -5.19
C ALA A 16 3.08 0.60 -3.82
N VAL A 17 3.95 -0.18 -3.19
CA VAL A 17 3.80 -0.58 -1.79
C VAL A 17 5.02 -0.13 -1.01
N TYR A 18 4.80 0.32 0.22
CA TYR A 18 5.87 0.81 1.08
C TYR A 18 5.68 0.30 2.49
N ARG A 19 6.78 0.19 3.22
CA ARG A 19 6.73 -0.08 4.65
C ARG A 19 6.37 1.20 5.40
N VAL A 20 5.46 1.11 6.36
CA VAL A 20 4.96 2.28 7.10
C VAL A 20 6.10 3.05 7.76
N GLY A 21 6.98 2.34 8.47
CA GLY A 21 8.08 2.96 9.21
C GLY A 21 9.21 3.55 8.36
N GLU A 22 9.21 3.32 7.04
CA GLU A 22 10.16 3.92 6.10
C GLU A 22 9.65 5.26 5.54
N VAL A 23 8.34 5.47 5.55
CA VAL A 23 7.69 6.68 5.01
C VAL A 23 7.24 7.62 6.13
N TYR A 24 6.77 7.08 7.25
CA TYR A 24 6.18 7.85 8.34
C TYR A 24 6.90 7.60 9.66
N GLU A 25 7.23 8.69 10.35
CA GLU A 25 7.80 8.66 11.71
C GLU A 25 6.72 8.75 12.78
N SER A 26 5.62 9.46 12.49
CA SER A 26 4.50 9.72 13.39
C SER A 26 3.17 9.52 12.68
N GLY A 27 2.15 9.10 13.42
CA GLY A 27 0.78 8.95 12.94
C GLY A 27 0.08 10.30 12.81
N SER A 28 -1.20 10.26 12.43
CA SER A 28 -2.02 11.46 12.20
C SER A 28 -2.18 12.38 13.42
N GLU A 29 -2.09 11.84 14.63
CA GLU A 29 -2.13 12.61 15.88
C GLU A 29 -0.77 13.23 16.26
N GLY A 30 0.26 13.11 15.41
CA GLY A 30 1.62 13.57 15.70
C GLY A 30 2.36 12.73 16.74
N LYS A 31 1.79 11.59 17.15
CA LYS A 31 2.45 10.62 18.05
C LYS A 31 3.29 9.63 17.25
N PRO A 32 4.39 9.12 17.81
CA PRO A 32 5.17 8.06 17.18
C PRO A 32 4.29 6.85 16.82
N ILE A 33 4.51 6.28 15.63
CA ILE A 33 3.79 5.08 15.19
C ILE A 33 4.29 3.87 16.01
N PRO A 34 3.39 3.03 16.56
CA PRO A 34 3.79 1.81 17.25
C PRO A 34 4.69 0.92 16.38
N GLU A 35 5.69 0.27 16.97
CA GLU A 35 6.64 -0.57 16.23
C GLU A 35 5.95 -1.66 15.38
N ALA A 36 4.89 -2.27 15.93
CA ALA A 36 4.09 -3.27 15.23
C ALA A 36 3.46 -2.72 13.94
N GLU A 37 3.00 -1.46 13.95
CA GLU A 37 2.44 -0.80 12.76
C GLU A 37 3.53 -0.32 11.81
N ARG A 38 4.67 0.17 12.33
CA ARG A 38 5.83 0.54 11.50
C ARG A 38 6.36 -0.62 10.68
N ALA A 39 6.20 -1.85 11.17
CA ALA A 39 6.62 -3.06 10.47
C ALA A 39 5.70 -3.45 9.29
N LYS A 40 4.47 -2.93 9.24
CA LYS A 40 3.46 -3.24 8.21
C LYS A 40 3.75 -2.55 6.88
N TRP A 41 3.03 -2.99 5.85
CA TRP A 41 3.08 -2.48 4.49
C TRP A 41 1.76 -1.84 4.09
N PHE A 42 1.80 -0.78 3.29
CA PHE A 42 0.62 -0.11 2.78
C PHE A 42 0.71 0.07 1.27
N VAL A 43 -0.46 0.18 0.62
CA VAL A 43 -0.58 0.47 -0.80
C VAL A 43 -0.66 1.97 -1.02
N SER A 44 0.11 2.48 -1.98
CA SER A 44 0.13 3.87 -2.39
C SER A 44 -0.20 3.97 -3.88
N ALA A 45 -0.81 5.07 -4.27
CA ALA A 45 -1.10 5.41 -5.66
C ALA A 45 -0.60 6.83 -5.96
N LEU A 46 -0.42 7.14 -7.23
CA LEU A 46 -0.08 8.50 -7.66
C LEU A 46 -1.12 9.51 -7.14
N ALA A 47 -0.60 10.61 -6.60
CA ALA A 47 -1.43 11.71 -6.11
C ALA A 47 -2.29 12.27 -7.25
N GLY A 48 -3.59 12.43 -6.99
CA GLY A 48 -4.57 12.90 -7.98
C GLY A 48 -5.09 11.82 -8.94
N SER A 49 -4.66 10.56 -8.80
CA SER A 49 -5.30 9.45 -9.51
C SER A 49 -6.63 9.07 -8.88
N ASP A 50 -7.55 8.54 -9.68
CA ASP A 50 -8.84 8.00 -9.21
C ASP A 50 -8.66 6.77 -8.29
N LEU A 51 -7.44 6.23 -8.21
CA LEU A 51 -7.09 5.11 -7.35
C LEU A 51 -6.57 5.56 -5.97
N ALA A 52 -6.26 6.84 -5.77
CA ALA A 52 -5.70 7.33 -4.51
C ALA A 52 -6.62 7.08 -3.31
N GLU A 53 -7.92 7.40 -3.45
CA GLU A 53 -8.90 7.14 -2.39
C GLU A 53 -9.08 5.64 -2.13
N ARG A 54 -9.09 4.82 -3.20
CA ARG A 54 -9.19 3.37 -3.09
C ARG A 54 -7.97 2.76 -2.41
N ALA A 55 -6.76 3.21 -2.76
CA ALA A 55 -5.51 2.74 -2.18
C ALA A 55 -5.45 3.04 -0.67
N CYS A 56 -5.89 4.22 -0.24
CA CYS A 56 -5.98 4.58 1.18
C CYS A 56 -6.96 3.72 1.99
N ALA A 57 -7.96 3.10 1.33
CA ALA A 57 -8.92 2.22 1.98
C ALA A 57 -8.41 0.77 2.12
N ILE A 58 -7.27 0.43 1.52
CA ILE A 58 -6.70 -0.91 1.60
C ILE A 58 -6.05 -1.09 2.99
N PRO A 59 -6.34 -2.19 3.71
CA PRO A 59 -5.74 -2.44 5.01
C PRO A 59 -4.23 -2.63 4.92
N LEU A 60 -3.55 -2.35 6.03
CA LEU A 60 -2.12 -2.62 6.16
C LEU A 60 -1.84 -4.13 6.12
N ALA A 61 -0.79 -4.52 5.41
CA ALA A 61 -0.35 -5.90 5.24
C ALA A 61 0.83 -6.26 6.16
N ASP A 62 0.95 -7.54 6.50
CA ASP A 62 2.08 -8.08 7.27
C ASP A 62 3.35 -8.27 6.42
N SER A 63 3.21 -8.32 5.10
CA SER A 63 4.33 -8.46 4.17
C SER A 63 4.14 -7.66 2.89
N GLU A 64 5.24 -7.38 2.19
CA GLU A 64 5.21 -6.73 0.87
C GLU A 64 4.36 -7.52 -0.15
N GLY A 65 4.50 -8.84 -0.16
CA GLY A 65 3.75 -9.71 -1.08
C GLY A 65 2.25 -9.66 -0.83
N GLU A 66 1.83 -9.65 0.43
CA GLU A 66 0.42 -9.48 0.79
C GLU A 66 -0.10 -8.08 0.42
N ALA A 67 0.69 -7.02 0.58
CA ALA A 67 0.30 -5.68 0.15
C ALA A 67 0.03 -5.62 -1.37
N TRP A 68 0.85 -6.30 -2.18
CA TRP A 68 0.63 -6.42 -3.62
C TRP A 68 -0.62 -7.24 -3.96
N GLU A 69 -0.88 -8.33 -3.23
CA GLU A 69 -2.10 -9.13 -3.42
C GLU A 69 -3.36 -8.33 -3.06
N LEU A 70 -3.33 -7.56 -1.97
CA LEU A 70 -4.40 -6.64 -1.57
C LEU A 70 -4.59 -5.53 -2.61
N ALA A 71 -3.51 -4.94 -3.13
CA ALA A 71 -3.59 -3.96 -4.21
C ALA A 71 -4.32 -4.53 -5.43
N ALA A 72 -3.95 -5.74 -5.87
CA ALA A 72 -4.61 -6.39 -6.99
C ALA A 72 -6.09 -6.67 -6.71
N GLN A 73 -6.43 -7.16 -5.51
CA GLN A 73 -7.80 -7.47 -5.11
C GLN A 73 -8.69 -6.23 -5.09
N HIS A 74 -8.18 -5.11 -4.57
CA HIS A 74 -8.98 -3.91 -4.34
C HIS A 74 -8.99 -2.93 -5.51
N LEU A 75 -7.99 -2.97 -6.41
CA LEU A 75 -7.83 -1.99 -7.49
C LEU A 75 -8.10 -2.56 -8.88
N LEU A 76 -7.85 -3.86 -9.09
CA LEU A 76 -8.10 -4.55 -10.38
C LEU A 76 -9.35 -5.43 -10.38
N GLY A 77 -9.97 -5.61 -9.20
CA GLY A 77 -11.23 -6.34 -9.02
C GLY A 77 -12.46 -5.52 -9.38
#